data_AF-A0A7X9B461-F1
#
_entry.id   AF-A0A7X9B461-F1
#
_cell.length_a   1.000
_cell.length_b   1.000
_cell.length_c   1.000
_cell.angle_alpha   90.00
_cell.angle_beta   90.00
_cell.angle_gamma   90.00
#
_symmetry.space_group_name_H-M   'P 1'
#
loop_
_entity.id
_entity.type
_entity.pdbx_description
1 polymer ?
#
loop_
_entity_poly.entity_id
_entity_poly.type
_entity_poly.pdbx_seq_one_letter_code
_entity_poly.pdbx_strand_id
1 'polypeptide(L)' 'GEPLAATSANLSGQTPATNADDAVRNLNGEPDLLVDGGVVTLTAGAASTVLSLLSEPPSILRAGPIDLQAVMAAIRQGSR' A
#
# COMPACT_ATOMS: atom_id res chain seq x y z
N GLY A 1 -11.24 -18.26 -2.29
CA GLY A 1 -10.75 -16.87 -2.24
C GLY A 1 -9.28 -16.97 -2.53
N GLU A 2 -8.82 -16.33 -3.60
CA GLU A 2 -7.43 -16.44 -4.07
C GLU A 2 -6.65 -15.18 -3.68
N PRO A 3 -5.31 -15.25 -3.58
CA PRO A 3 -4.47 -14.06 -3.43
C PRO A 3 -4.68 -13.10 -4.61
N LEU A 4 -4.88 -11.81 -4.31
CA LEU A 4 -4.94 -10.75 -5.32
C LEU A 4 -3.62 -9.99 -5.34
N ALA A 5 -2.86 -10.15 -6.41
CA ALA A 5 -1.71 -9.28 -6.68
C ALA A 5 -2.24 -7.90 -7.11
N ALA A 6 -1.81 -6.84 -6.41
CA ALA A 6 -2.22 -5.48 -6.71
C ALA A 6 -1.05 -4.50 -6.50
N THR A 7 -0.98 -3.50 -7.36
CA THR A 7 -0.15 -2.30 -7.20
C THR A 7 -1.05 -1.08 -7.06
N SER A 8 -0.48 0.11 -6.90
CA SER A 8 -1.26 1.34 -7.02
C SER A 8 -1.87 1.46 -8.43
N ALA A 9 -3.11 1.98 -8.51
CA ALA A 9 -3.87 2.11 -9.75
C ALA A 9 -3.40 3.33 -10.55
N ASN A 10 -2.23 3.21 -11.18
CA ASN A 10 -1.63 4.23 -12.01
C ASN A 10 -0.64 3.63 -13.00
N LEU A 11 -0.39 4.32 -14.10
CA LEU A 11 0.75 4.04 -14.95
C LEU A 11 2.06 4.24 -14.20
N SER A 12 3.06 3.42 -14.51
CA SER A 12 4.37 3.46 -13.86
C SER A 12 4.99 4.87 -13.95
N GLY A 13 5.43 5.39 -12.81
CA GLY A 13 6.00 6.74 -12.70
C GLY A 13 4.97 7.86 -12.51
N GLN A 14 3.68 7.58 -12.66
CA GLN A 14 2.62 8.55 -12.38
C GLN A 14 2.20 8.54 -10.90
N THR A 15 1.49 9.59 -10.48
CA THR A 15 0.92 9.68 -9.13
C THR A 15 -0.10 8.56 -8.90
N PRO A 16 -0.03 7.83 -7.77
CA PRO A 16 -1.06 6.87 -7.39
C PRO A 16 -2.45 7.50 -7.28
N ALA A 17 -3.47 6.81 -7.79
CA ALA A 17 -4.85 7.24 -7.61
C ALA A 17 -5.32 7.06 -6.16
N THR A 18 -6.11 8.01 -5.66
CA THR A 18 -6.73 7.97 -4.32
C THR A 18 -8.25 7.94 -4.37
N ASN A 19 -8.83 7.94 -5.57
CA ASN A 19 -10.26 7.82 -5.85
C ASN A 19 -10.46 7.10 -7.21
N ALA A 20 -11.69 6.68 -7.49
CA ALA A 20 -12.02 5.89 -8.69
C ALA A 20 -11.81 6.66 -10.01
N ASP A 21 -12.17 7.95 -10.05
CA ASP A 21 -12.01 8.80 -11.23
C ASP A 21 -10.55 8.93 -11.65
N ASP A 22 -9.66 9.17 -10.69
CA ASP A 22 -8.22 9.26 -10.95
C ASP A 22 -7.65 7.91 -11.35
N ALA A 23 -8.18 6.79 -10.84
CA ALA A 23 -7.73 5.45 -11.25
C ALA A 23 -8.03 5.20 -12.74
N VAL A 24 -9.23 5.51 -13.20
CA VAL A 24 -9.63 5.38 -14.61
C VAL A 24 -8.75 6.27 -15.51
N ARG A 25 -8.55 7.53 -15.12
CA ARG A 25 -7.68 8.46 -15.84
C ARG A 25 -6.23 7.97 -15.88
N ASN A 26 -5.69 7.56 -14.74
CA ASN A 26 -4.27 7.21 -14.59
C ASN A 26 -3.92 5.86 -15.21
N LEU A 27 -4.90 4.98 -15.44
CA LEU A 27 -4.72 3.72 -16.15
C LEU A 27 -4.93 3.85 -17.67
N ASN A 28 -5.17 5.07 -18.18
CA ASN A 28 -5.40 5.36 -19.60
C ASN A 28 -6.53 4.50 -20.22
N GLY A 29 -7.62 4.21 -19.48
CA GLY A 29 -8.71 3.45 -20.07
C GLY A 29 -9.71 2.84 -19.09
N GLU A 30 -10.38 1.80 -19.59
CA GLU A 30 -11.51 1.12 -18.97
C GLU A 30 -11.04 -0.22 -18.35
N PRO A 31 -10.80 -0.30 -17.04
CA PRO A 31 -10.52 -1.58 -16.41
C PRO A 31 -11.73 -2.51 -16.55
N ASP A 32 -11.49 -3.83 -16.65
CA ASP A 32 -12.58 -4.84 -16.72
C ASP A 32 -13.56 -4.71 -15.55
N LEU A 33 -13.07 -4.23 -14.40
CA LEU A 33 -13.84 -3.93 -13.22
C LEU A 33 -13.26 -2.72 -12.50
N LEU A 34 -14.14 -1.79 -12.11
CA LEU A 34 -13.85 -0.70 -11.19
C LEU A 34 -14.73 -0.86 -9.94
N VAL A 35 -14.11 -0.75 -8.76
CA VAL A 35 -14.84 -0.69 -7.49
C VAL A 35 -14.62 0.70 -6.89
N ASP A 36 -15.68 1.49 -6.82
CA ASP A 36 -15.65 2.81 -6.19
C ASP A 36 -15.97 2.70 -4.69
N GLY A 37 -14.93 2.84 -3.87
CA GLY A 37 -15.02 2.90 -2.40
C GLY A 37 -14.93 4.31 -1.84
N GLY A 38 -14.98 5.34 -2.69
CA GLY A 38 -14.74 6.74 -2.32
C GLY A 38 -13.26 7.10 -2.22
N VAL A 39 -12.98 8.25 -1.58
CA VAL A 39 -11.63 8.80 -1.45
C VAL A 39 -10.87 8.11 -0.31
N VAL A 40 -9.61 7.73 -0.57
CA VAL A 40 -8.69 7.23 0.46
C VAL A 40 -8.30 8.36 1.42
N THR A 41 -8.94 8.42 2.58
CA THR A 41 -8.69 9.47 3.60
C THR A 41 -7.75 9.01 4.72
N LEU A 42 -7.83 7.73 5.13
CA LEU A 42 -7.11 7.22 6.31
C LEU A 42 -5.60 7.38 6.23
N THR A 43 -5.02 7.14 5.05
CA THR A 43 -3.57 7.24 4.82
C THR A 43 -3.19 8.44 3.99
N ALA A 44 -4.15 9.30 3.62
CA ALA A 44 -3.97 10.38 2.65
C ALA A 44 -3.27 9.92 1.34
N GLY A 45 -3.55 8.68 0.90
CA GLY A 45 -2.93 8.10 -0.30
C GLY A 45 -1.52 7.56 -0.11
N ALA A 46 -0.96 7.58 1.10
CA ALA A 46 0.37 7.02 1.36
C ALA A 46 0.38 5.49 1.14
N ALA A 47 1.41 5.02 0.45
CA ALA A 47 1.64 3.60 0.22
C ALA A 47 2.01 2.86 1.51
N SER A 48 1.79 1.55 1.55
CA SER A 48 2.10 0.72 2.72
C SER A 48 3.59 0.77 3.09
N THR A 49 3.86 0.67 4.39
CA THR A 49 5.21 0.40 4.90
C THR A 49 5.64 -1.00 4.49
N VAL A 50 6.86 -1.14 4.00
CA VAL A 50 7.46 -2.43 3.61
C VAL A 50 8.75 -2.61 4.38
N LEU A 51 8.88 -3.75 5.05
CA LEU A 51 10.09 -4.14 5.77
C LEU A 51 10.67 -5.43 5.17
N SER A 52 11.99 -5.53 5.17
CA SER A 52 12.69 -6.79 4.98
C SER A 52 12.87 -7.47 6.33
N LEU A 53 12.38 -8.70 6.45
CA LEU A 53 12.64 -9.59 7.59
C LEU A 53 13.83 -10.55 7.33
N LEU A 54 14.57 -10.33 6.24
CA LEU A 54 15.74 -11.14 5.89
C LEU A 54 17.01 -10.69 6.65
N SER A 55 16.98 -9.51 7.26
CA SER A 55 18.06 -8.95 8.09
C SER A 55 17.65 -8.91 9.57
N GLU A 56 18.62 -9.01 10.48
CA GLU A 56 18.44 -8.77 11.92
C GLU A 56 19.32 -7.58 12.34
N PRO A 57 18.73 -6.43 12.74
CA PRO A 57 17.30 -6.15 12.84
C PRO A 57 16.60 -6.00 11.47
N PRO A 58 15.25 -6.10 11.41
CA PRO A 58 14.48 -5.78 10.21
C PRO A 58 14.82 -4.40 9.66
N SER A 59 14.86 -4.28 8.33
CA SER A 59 15.17 -3.03 7.63
C SER A 59 13.94 -2.49 6.90
N ILE A 60 13.75 -1.17 6.92
CA ILE A 60 12.66 -0.53 6.16
C ILE A 60 13.06 -0.45 4.70
N LEU A 61 12.28 -1.08 3.82
CA LEU A 61 12.41 -0.96 2.36
C LEU A 61 11.59 0.21 1.80
N ARG A 62 10.44 0.49 2.44
CA ARG A 62 9.60 1.65 2.13
C ARG A 62 8.92 2.16 3.39
N ALA A 63 9.09 3.44 3.69
CA ALA A 63 8.34 4.10 4.74
C ALA A 63 6.88 4.33 4.31
N GLY A 64 5.94 4.16 5.23
CA GLY A 64 4.52 4.36 5.02
C GLY A 64 3.81 4.73 6.32
N PRO A 65 2.48 4.60 6.40
CA PRO A 65 1.67 5.02 7.56
C PRO A 65 2.02 4.33 8.88
N ILE A 66 2.66 3.16 8.83
CA ILE A 66 3.06 2.41 10.03
C ILE A 66 4.57 2.58 10.20
N ASP A 67 5.00 3.10 11.34
CA ASP A 67 6.43 3.24 11.63
C ASP A 67 7.08 1.93 12.10
N LEU A 68 8.41 1.89 12.06
CA LEU A 68 9.18 0.72 12.49
C LEU A 68 8.98 0.40 13.98
N GLN A 69 8.76 1.42 14.83
CA GLN A 69 8.61 1.19 16.26
C GLN A 69 7.32 0.42 16.56
N ALA A 70 6.22 0.77 15.90
CA ALA A 70 4.95 0.06 15.99
C ALA A 70 5.09 -1.40 15.55
N VAL A 71 5.79 -1.65 14.44
CA VAL A 71 6.05 -3.02 13.95
C VAL A 71 6.92 -3.81 14.94
N MET A 72 8.02 -3.23 15.41
CA MET A 72 8.92 -3.90 16.36
C MET A 72 8.24 -4.17 17.71
N ALA A 73 7.37 -3.29 18.17
CA ALA A 73 6.55 -3.50 19.36
C ALA A 73 5.63 -4.71 19.20
N ALA A 74 4.98 -4.87 18.03
CA ALA A 74 4.11 -6.01 17.74
C ALA A 74 4.89 -7.34 17.66
N ILE A 75 6.05 -7.36 16.99
CA ILE A 75 6.88 -8.56 16.87
C ILE A 75 7.33 -9.05 18.25
N ARG A 76 7.77 -8.14 19.13
CA ARG A 76 8.21 -8.48 20.50
C ARG A 76 7.09 -9.06 21.38
N GLN A 77 5.83 -8.70 21.13
CA GLN A 77 4.69 -9.21 21.91
C GLN A 77 4.35 -10.67 21.55
N GLY A 78 4.65 -11.12 20.34
CA GLY A 78 4.38 -12.49 19.86
C GLY A 78 5.47 -13.52 20.16
N SER A 79 6.58 -13.13 20.82
CA SER A 79 7.66 -14.04 21.22
C SER A 79 7.53 -14.55 22.68
N ARG A 80 6.33 -14.45 23.27
CA ARG A 80 5.95 -15.09 24.53
C ARG A 80 5.17 -16.37 24.25
#